data_AF-A0A2A6NR36-F1
#
_entry.id   AF-A0A2A6NR36-F1
#
_cell.length_a   1.000
_cell.length_b   1.000
_cell.length_c   1.000
_cell.angle_alpha   90.00
_cell.angle_beta   90.00
_cell.angle_gamma   90.00
#
_symmetry.space_group_name_H-M   'P 1'
#
loop_
_entity.id
_entity.type
_entity.pdbx_description
1 polymer ?
#
loop_
_entity_poly.entity_id
_entity_poly.type
_entity_poly.pdbx_seq_one_letter_code
_entity_poly.pdbx_strand_id
1 'polypeptide(L)' 'MDNDEFRAIRKRLGLTQAQLATVLGYPHVMQVSEIERETNPKPVPRHVAMLMRAYDEGYRPKDWPG' A
#
# COMPACT_ATOMS: atom_id res chain seq x y z
N MET A 1 1.96 -9.96 5.64
CA MET A 1 2.05 -9.94 4.17
C MET A 1 3.48 -9.69 3.80
N ASP A 2 3.89 -10.26 2.69
CA ASP A 2 5.16 -9.91 2.05
C ASP A 2 4.97 -8.74 1.07
N ASN A 3 6.06 -8.36 0.41
CA ASN A 3 6.11 -7.25 -0.53
C ASN A 3 5.30 -7.50 -1.81
N ASP A 4 5.22 -8.76 -2.25
CA ASP A 4 4.46 -9.16 -3.43
C ASP A 4 2.95 -9.10 -3.17
N GLU A 5 2.50 -9.60 -2.02
CA GLU A 5 1.11 -9.51 -1.57
C GLU A 5 0.69 -8.04 -1.38
N PHE A 6 1.56 -7.20 -0.81
CA PHE A 6 1.32 -5.75 -0.70
C PHE A 6 1.12 -5.10 -2.08
N ARG A 7 2.00 -5.39 -3.03
CA ARG A 7 1.91 -4.90 -4.42
C ARG A 7 0.66 -5.41 -5.12
N ALA A 8 0.29 -6.67 -4.89
CA ALA A 8 -0.89 -7.29 -5.47
C ALA A 8 -2.18 -6.64 -4.95
N ILE A 9 -2.30 -6.41 -3.65
CA ILE A 9 -3.43 -5.68 -3.05
C ILE A 9 -3.55 -4.29 -3.67
N ARG A 10 -2.47 -3.51 -3.73
CA ARG A 10 -2.52 -2.17 -4.34
C ARG A 10 -3.09 -2.20 -5.76
N LYS A 11 -2.64 -3.17 -6.58
CA LYS A 11 -3.12 -3.35 -7.95
C LYS A 11 -4.61 -3.74 -7.99
N ARG A 12 -5.07 -4.65 -7.12
CA ARG A 12 -6.50 -5.02 -7.01
C ARG A 12 -7.37 -3.84 -6.61
N LEU A 13 -6.87 -2.98 -5.74
CA LEU A 13 -7.53 -1.75 -5.32
C LEU A 13 -7.57 -0.67 -6.42
N GLY A 14 -6.88 -0.88 -7.55
CA GLY A 14 -6.81 0.10 -8.64
C GLY A 14 -5.97 1.33 -8.34
N LEU A 15 -5.15 1.31 -7.27
CA LEU A 15 -4.39 2.47 -6.84
C LEU A 15 -3.02 2.56 -7.50
N THR A 16 -2.63 3.76 -7.91
CA THR A 16 -1.23 4.10 -8.17
C THR A 16 -0.42 4.06 -6.86
N GLN A 17 0.91 3.99 -6.95
CA GLN A 17 1.76 4.10 -5.75
C GLN A 17 1.59 5.44 -5.03
N ALA A 18 1.36 6.53 -5.77
CA ALA A 18 1.15 7.85 -5.20
C ALA A 18 -0.16 7.92 -4.42
N GLN A 19 -1.26 7.42 -5.01
CA GLN A 19 -2.54 7.32 -4.33
C GLN A 19 -2.46 6.45 -3.07
N LEU A 20 -1.77 5.30 -3.14
CA LEU A 20 -1.59 4.47 -1.95
C LEU A 20 -0.76 5.19 -0.87
N ALA A 21 0.27 5.94 -1.27
CA ALA A 21 1.06 6.73 -0.31
C ALA A 21 0.17 7.75 0.43
N THR A 22 -0.72 8.45 -0.29
CA THR A 22 -1.71 9.35 0.32
C THR A 22 -2.62 8.61 1.30
N VAL A 23 -3.22 7.48 0.89
CA VAL A 23 -4.12 6.67 1.74
C VAL A 23 -3.42 6.11 2.98
N LEU A 24 -2.12 5.81 2.90
CA LEU A 24 -1.31 5.34 4.02
C LEU A 24 -0.74 6.47 4.88
N GLY A 25 -0.97 7.74 4.52
CA GLY A 25 -0.43 8.90 5.21
C GLY A 25 1.09 9.07 5.05
N TYR A 26 1.66 8.52 3.99
CA TYR A 26 3.07 8.68 3.68
C TYR A 26 3.37 10.04 3.04
N PRO A 27 4.38 10.78 3.52
CA PRO A 27 4.74 12.08 2.93
C PRO A 27 5.25 11.97 1.50
N HIS A 28 5.80 10.80 1.10
CA HIS A 28 6.40 10.61 -0.21
C HIS A 28 6.04 9.25 -0.81
N VAL A 29 5.76 9.25 -2.12
CA VAL A 29 5.54 8.04 -2.94
C VAL A 29 6.68 7.02 -2.84
N MET A 30 7.89 7.50 -2.54
CA MET A 30 9.09 6.67 -2.40
C MET A 30 8.91 5.54 -1.37
N GLN A 31 8.16 5.76 -0.29
CA GLN A 31 7.96 4.72 0.73
C GLN A 31 7.21 3.50 0.18
N VAL A 32 6.23 3.70 -0.71
CA VAL A 32 5.53 2.60 -1.40
C VAL A 32 6.48 1.93 -2.39
N SER A 33 7.23 2.72 -3.17
CA SER A 33 8.22 2.19 -4.12
C SER A 33 9.29 1.34 -3.44
N GLU A 34 9.80 1.78 -2.28
CA GLU A 34 10.80 1.06 -1.50
C GLU A 34 10.29 -0.28 -0.94
N ILE A 35 8.99 -0.39 -0.69
CA ILE A 35 8.34 -1.65 -0.31
C ILE A 35 8.17 -2.54 -1.54
N GLU A 36 7.80 -1.99 -2.69
CA GLU A 36 7.45 -2.78 -3.88
C GLU A 36 8.61 -3.12 -4.82
N ARG A 37 9.82 -2.62 -4.57
CA ARG A 37 10.98 -2.85 -5.42
C ARG A 37 11.40 -4.32 -5.45
N GLU A 38 11.91 -4.75 -6.59
CA GLU A 38 12.31 -6.14 -6.83
C GLU A 38 13.63 -6.49 -6.11
N THR A 39 14.54 -5.52 -5.99
CA THR A 39 15.85 -5.73 -5.35
C THR A 39 15.90 -5.07 -3.98
N ASN A 40 16.19 -5.84 -2.92
CA ASN A 40 16.29 -5.39 -1.53
C ASN A 40 15.11 -4.52 -1.07
N PRO A 41 13.86 -5.03 -1.14
CA PRO A 41 12.70 -4.28 -0.66
C PRO A 41 12.75 -4.04 0.85
N LYS A 42 12.15 -2.93 1.29
CA LYS A 42 11.90 -2.71 2.71
C LYS A 42 10.76 -3.64 3.15
N PRO A 43 10.86 -4.29 4.32
CA PRO A 43 9.78 -5.12 4.82
C PRO A 43 8.51 -4.28 5.05
N VAL A 44 7.34 -4.87 4.81
CA VAL A 44 6.06 -4.22 5.06
C VAL A 44 5.87 -4.03 6.58
N PRO A 45 5.74 -2.80 7.10
CA PRO A 45 5.48 -2.59 8.52
C PRO A 45 4.16 -3.25 8.95
N ARG A 46 4.12 -3.82 10.16
CA ARG A 46 2.96 -4.59 10.64
C ARG A 46 1.63 -3.82 10.57
N HIS A 47 1.62 -2.54 10.95
CA HIS A 47 0.41 -1.72 10.94
C HIS A 47 -0.07 -1.43 9.52
N VAL A 48 0.85 -1.22 8.58
CA VAL A 48 0.56 -1.07 7.15
C VAL A 48 -0.03 -2.35 6.58
N ALA A 49 0.53 -3.51 6.94
CA ALA A 49 -0.02 -4.80 6.54
C ALA A 49 -1.46 -5.02 7.02
N MET A 50 -1.79 -4.57 8.23
CA MET A 50 -3.16 -4.64 8.75
C MET A 50 -4.11 -3.73 7.97
N LEU A 51 -3.70 -2.49 7.69
CA LEU A 51 -4.50 -1.56 6.89
C LEU A 51 -4.71 -2.06 5.46
N MET A 52 -3.67 -2.59 4.83
CA MET A 52 -3.77 -3.14 3.47
C MET A 52 -4.76 -4.30 3.39
N ARG A 53 -4.82 -5.17 4.41
CA ARG A 53 -5.85 -6.22 4.47
C ARG A 53 -7.24 -5.65 4.64
N ALA A 54 -7.42 -4.69 5.56
CA ALA A 54 -8.71 -4.02 5.73
C ALA A 54 -9.18 -3.36 4.42
N TYR A 55 -8.26 -2.74 3.68
CA TYR A 55 -8.53 -2.21 2.35
C TYR A 55 -8.88 -3.32 1.34
N ASP A 56 -8.15 -4.42 1.29
CA ASP A 56 -8.53 -5.54 0.40
C ASP A 56 -9.92 -6.12 0.75
N GLU A 57 -10.29 -6.10 2.03
CA GLU A 57 -11.60 -6.56 2.56
C GLU A 57 -12.74 -5.52 2.41
N GLY A 58 -12.46 -4.34 1.85
CA GLY A 58 -13.49 -3.35 1.48
C GLY A 58 -13.61 -2.13 2.41
N TYR A 59 -12.82 -2.03 3.48
CA TYR A 59 -12.75 -0.79 4.26
C TYR A 59 -12.16 0.35 3.42
N ARG A 60 -12.83 1.50 3.34
CA ARG A 60 -12.37 2.67 2.59
C ARG A 60 -12.49 3.92 3.48
N PRO A 61 -11.39 4.64 3.80
CA PRO A 61 -11.49 5.93 4.47
C PRO A 61 -12.26 6.95 3.60
N LYS A 62 -12.70 8.05 4.24
CA LYS A 62 -13.56 9.07 3.64
C LYS A 62 -12.93 9.74 2.40
N ASP A 63 -11.61 9.85 2.38
CA ASP A 63 -10.79 10.47 1.35
C ASP A 63 -10.22 9.47 0.34
N TRP A 64 -10.86 8.29 0.19
CA TRP A 64 -10.41 7.30 -0.77
C TRP A 64 -10.33 7.86 -2.21
N PRO A 65 -9.23 7.61 -2.94
CA PRO A 65 -9.08 8.07 -4.32
C PRO A 65 -10.08 7.38 -5.25
N GLY A 66 -10.88 8.18 -5.95
CA GLY A 66 -11.79 7.76 -7.02
C GLY A 66 -11.14 7.71 -8.38
#